data_AF-A0A511NBW7-F1
#
_entry.id   AF-A0A511NBW7-F1
#
_cell.length_a   1.000
_cell.length_b   1.000
_cell.length_c   1.000
_cell.angle_alpha   90.00
_cell.angle_beta   90.00
_cell.angle_gamma   90.00
#
_symmetry.space_group_name_H-M   'P 1'
#
loop_
_entity.id
_entity.type
_entity.pdbx_description
1 polymer ?
#
loop_
_entity_poly.entity_id
_entity_poly.type
_entity_poly.pdbx_seq_one_letter_code
_entity_poly.pdbx_strand_id
1 'polypeptide(L)'
;MAAALKAIYTAPTESTRKLSLNEFNAGSGQQYPAIVASSERNWQKVILMFSYPPAIRRAIHTTNAIESLNFSLRKFTKTKGAFPSKQAAMNRLNLKILNQCQRGATFIGSGIQPSMC
;
A
#
# COMPACT_ATOMS: atom_id res chain seq x y z
N MET A 1 5.33 -8.94 -17.45
CA MET A 1 4.44 -7.97 -16.76
C MET A 1 4.95 -7.52 -15.39
N ALA A 2 5.11 -8.41 -14.39
CA ALA A 2 5.52 -8.01 -13.04
C ALA A 2 6.86 -7.25 -12.97
N ALA A 3 7.86 -7.68 -13.74
CA ALA A 3 9.17 -7.00 -13.83
C ALA A 3 9.07 -5.56 -14.36
N ALA A 4 8.23 -5.33 -15.39
CA ALA A 4 8.04 -4.00 -15.97
C ALA A 4 7.30 -3.06 -15.00
N LEU A 5 6.29 -3.56 -14.29
CA LEU A 5 5.63 -2.80 -13.23
C LEU A 5 6.60 -2.47 -12.09
N LYS A 6 7.46 -3.43 -11.70
CA LYS A 6 8.50 -3.18 -10.70
C LYS A 6 9.41 -2.03 -11.13
N ALA A 7 9.86 -2.00 -12.38
CA ALA A 7 10.69 -0.90 -12.91
C ALA A 7 10.00 0.47 -12.82
N ILE A 8 8.69 0.54 -13.04
CA ILE A 8 7.90 1.78 -12.84
C ILE A 8 7.89 2.19 -11.37
N TYR A 9 7.61 1.26 -10.45
CA TYR A 9 7.48 1.56 -9.02
C TYR A 9 8.81 1.77 -8.31
N THR A 10 9.92 1.18 -8.75
CA THR A 10 11.23 1.36 -8.11
C THR A 10 12.08 2.45 -8.76
N ALA A 11 11.53 3.21 -9.72
CA ALA A 11 12.25 4.26 -10.41
C ALA A 11 12.76 5.34 -9.43
N PRO A 12 14.03 5.78 -9.54
CA PRO A 12 14.62 6.73 -8.60
C PRO A 12 14.16 8.18 -8.79
N THR A 13 13.67 8.54 -9.98
CA THR A 13 13.27 9.89 -10.35
C THR A 13 11.97 9.90 -11.16
N GLU A 14 11.32 11.06 -11.26
CA GLU A 14 10.12 11.23 -12.08
C GLU A 14 10.38 10.90 -13.56
N SER A 15 11.51 11.41 -14.10
CA SER A 15 11.89 11.18 -15.50
C SER A 15 12.08 9.69 -15.80
N THR A 16 12.82 8.97 -14.95
CA THR A 16 13.02 7.53 -15.11
C THR A 16 11.72 6.75 -14.97
N ARG A 17 10.82 7.15 -14.07
CA ARG A 17 9.48 6.54 -13.95
C ARG A 17 8.66 6.73 -15.23
N LYS A 18 8.69 7.94 -15.82
CA LYS A 18 7.94 8.25 -17.03
C LYS A 18 8.46 7.43 -18.21
N LEU A 19 9.78 7.30 -18.33
CA LEU A 19 10.42 6.44 -19.32
C LEU A 19 9.98 4.97 -19.17
N SER A 20 10.07 4.40 -17.97
CA SER A 20 9.61 3.04 -17.70
C SER A 20 8.11 2.84 -18.00
N LEU A 21 7.28 3.85 -17.75
CA LEU A 21 5.85 3.80 -18.08
C LEU A 21 5.61 3.81 -19.59
N ASN A 22 6.37 4.60 -20.34
CA ASN A 22 6.31 4.64 -21.80
C ASN A 22 6.78 3.31 -22.42
N GLU A 23 7.88 2.75 -21.92
CA GLU A 23 8.38 1.43 -22.33
C GLU A 23 7.36 0.32 -22.02
N PHE A 24 6.74 0.38 -20.83
CA PHE A 24 5.66 -0.53 -20.49
C PHE A 24 4.50 -0.38 -21.47
N ASN A 25 4.07 0.83 -21.79
CA ASN A 25 2.99 1.10 -22.73
C ASN A 25 3.28 0.59 -24.15
N ALA A 26 4.53 0.71 -24.61
CA ALA A 26 4.96 0.20 -25.92
C ALA A 26 4.98 -1.33 -26.01
N GLY A 27 5.21 -2.01 -24.88
CA GLY A 27 5.20 -3.47 -24.78
C GLY A 27 3.91 -4.03 -24.19
N SER A 28 4.02 -4.58 -22.97
CA SER A 28 2.91 -5.27 -22.30
C SER A 28 1.70 -4.38 -22.01
N GLY A 29 1.87 -3.06 -21.94
CA GLY A 29 0.81 -2.09 -21.64
C GLY A 29 -0.27 -2.02 -22.71
N GLN A 30 0.01 -2.41 -23.95
CA GLN A 30 -1.01 -2.58 -25.00
C GLN A 30 -2.09 -3.59 -24.59
N GLN A 31 -1.72 -4.63 -23.85
CA GLN A 31 -2.67 -5.63 -23.33
C GLN A 31 -3.42 -5.13 -22.08
N TYR A 32 -2.91 -4.10 -21.41
CA TYR A 32 -3.45 -3.57 -20.15
C TYR A 32 -3.60 -2.04 -20.17
N PRO A 33 -4.38 -1.46 -21.11
CA PRO A 33 -4.48 -0.02 -21.29
C PRO A 33 -5.03 0.70 -20.05
N ALA A 34 -5.85 0.02 -19.25
CA ALA A 34 -6.38 0.56 -17.99
C ALA A 34 -5.27 0.91 -16.98
N ILE A 35 -4.17 0.16 -16.95
CA ILE A 35 -3.04 0.42 -16.04
C ILE A 35 -2.32 1.71 -16.45
N VAL A 36 -2.07 1.87 -17.75
CA VAL A 36 -1.42 3.07 -18.31
C VAL A 36 -2.31 4.29 -18.06
N ALA A 37 -3.59 4.21 -18.44
CA ALA A 37 -4.53 5.30 -18.26
C ALA A 37 -4.71 5.68 -16.78
N SER A 38 -4.75 4.70 -15.86
CA SER A 38 -4.82 4.99 -14.42
C SER A 38 -3.55 5.68 -13.90
N SER A 39 -2.39 5.25 -14.38
CA SER A 39 -1.09 5.83 -14.01
C SER A 39 -0.97 7.28 -14.48
N GLU A 40 -1.46 7.58 -15.68
CA GLU A 40 -1.48 8.93 -16.24
C GLU A 40 -2.48 9.84 -15.51
N ARG A 41 -3.71 9.37 -15.29
CA ARG A 41 -4.71 10.14 -14.53
C ARG A 41 -4.26 10.50 -13.12
N ASN A 42 -3.50 9.62 -12.47
CA ASN A 42 -3.02 9.81 -11.11
C ASN A 42 -1.59 10.34 -11.04
N TRP A 43 -0.98 10.73 -12.17
CA TRP A 43 0.44 11.09 -12.25
C TRP A 43 0.84 12.11 -11.18
N GLN A 44 0.09 13.20 -11.05
CA GLN A 44 0.33 14.27 -10.09
C GLN A 44 0.35 13.79 -8.62
N LYS A 45 -0.46 12.78 -8.28
CA LYS A 45 -0.48 12.22 -6.92
C LYS A 45 0.73 11.33 -6.67
N VAL A 46 1.20 10.63 -7.70
CA VAL A 46 2.28 9.66 -7.57
C VAL A 46 3.65 10.35 -7.55
N ILE A 47 3.84 11.43 -8.30
CA ILE A 47 5.12 12.16 -8.33
C ILE A 47 5.46 12.84 -7.00
N LEU A 48 4.46 13.13 -6.16
CA LEU A 48 4.67 13.64 -4.80
C LEU A 48 5.62 12.75 -3.98
N MET A 49 5.66 11.45 -4.31
CA MET A 49 6.59 10.52 -3.70
C MET A 49 8.06 10.93 -3.85
N PHE A 50 8.43 11.58 -4.96
CA PHE A 50 9.80 12.05 -5.21
C PHE A 50 10.19 13.27 -4.36
N SER A 51 9.23 13.96 -3.77
CA SER A 51 9.48 15.04 -2.80
C SER A 51 10.03 14.53 -1.46
N TYR A 52 9.92 13.22 -1.19
CA TYR A 52 10.43 12.61 0.04
C TYR A 52 11.83 12.02 -0.12
N PRO A 53 12.68 12.07 0.94
CA PRO A 53 13.98 11.41 0.96
C PRO A 53 13.89 9.90 0.65
N PRO A 54 14.94 9.29 0.05
CA PRO A 54 14.96 7.86 -0.30
C PRO A 54 14.58 6.91 0.85
N ALA A 55 14.97 7.24 2.08
CA ALA A 55 14.66 6.44 3.27
C ALA A 55 13.15 6.32 3.52
N ILE A 56 12.40 7.40 3.29
CA ILE A 56 10.94 7.45 3.49
C ILE A 56 10.22 6.81 2.29
N ARG A 57 10.77 6.95 1.08
CA ARG A 57 10.20 6.34 -0.14
C ARG A 57 10.03 4.83 -0.02
N ARG A 58 10.96 4.15 0.63
CA ARG A 58 10.83 2.70 0.88
C ARG A 58 9.57 2.37 1.69
N ALA A 59 9.31 3.11 2.76
CA ALA A 59 8.13 2.91 3.61
C ALA A 59 6.82 3.19 2.86
N ILE A 60 6.81 4.17 1.96
CA ILE A 60 5.65 4.49 1.11
C ILE A 60 5.40 3.39 0.07
N HIS A 61 6.45 2.82 -0.53
CA HIS A 61 6.32 1.75 -1.52
C HIS A 61 5.85 0.43 -0.92
N THR A 62 6.11 0.19 0.37
CA THR A 62 5.66 -1.03 1.03
C THR A 62 4.19 -0.94 1.38
N THR A 63 3.37 -1.76 0.73
CA THR A 63 1.94 -1.90 1.06
C THR A 63 1.70 -2.82 2.25
N ASN A 64 2.72 -3.54 2.73
CA ASN A 64 2.64 -4.54 3.82
C ASN A 64 1.89 -4.05 5.06
N ALA A 65 2.11 -2.79 5.49
CA ALA A 65 1.43 -2.25 6.67
C ALA A 65 -0.09 -2.07 6.43
N ILE A 66 -0.47 -1.54 5.26
CA ILE A 66 -1.86 -1.33 4.88
C ILE A 66 -2.54 -2.67 4.59
N GLU A 67 -1.85 -3.59 3.92
CA GLU A 67 -2.34 -4.94 3.63
C GLU A 67 -2.56 -5.75 4.91
N SER A 68 -1.61 -5.72 5.84
CA SER A 68 -1.73 -6.37 7.15
C SER A 68 -2.91 -5.82 7.96
N LEU A 69 -3.09 -4.50 7.95
CA LEU A 69 -4.25 -3.85 8.57
C LEU A 69 -5.56 -4.31 7.92
N ASN A 70 -5.65 -4.22 6.60
CA ASN A 70 -6.84 -4.62 5.83
C ASN A 70 -7.17 -6.10 6.04
N PHE A 71 -6.16 -6.97 6.10
CA PHE A 71 -6.32 -8.38 6.40
C PHE A 71 -6.89 -8.60 7.80
N SER A 72 -6.32 -7.95 8.81
CA SER A 72 -6.78 -8.03 10.21
C SER A 72 -8.23 -7.54 10.35
N LEU A 73 -8.60 -6.46 9.66
CA LEU A 73 -9.95 -5.91 9.64
C LEU A 73 -10.94 -6.85 8.94
N ARG A 74 -10.60 -7.39 7.75
CA ARG A 74 -11.44 -8.36 7.04
C ARG A 74 -11.68 -9.62 7.86
N LYS A 75 -10.64 -10.13 8.52
CA LYS A 75 -10.74 -11.30 9.40
C LYS A 75 -11.67 -11.00 10.59
N PHE A 76 -11.54 -9.81 11.19
CA PHE A 76 -12.41 -9.39 12.28
C PHE A 76 -13.87 -9.31 11.82
N THR A 77 -14.17 -8.62 10.72
CA THR A 77 -15.55 -8.45 10.25
C THR A 77 -16.18 -9.76 9.80
N LYS A 78 -15.42 -10.68 9.18
CA LYS A 78 -15.94 -11.99 8.73
C LYS A 78 -16.44 -12.87 9.89
N THR A 79 -15.88 -12.71 11.09
CA THR A 79 -16.26 -13.50 12.28
C THR A 79 -17.39 -12.87 13.09
N LYS A 80 -17.86 -11.67 12.71
CA LYS A 80 -18.91 -10.96 13.42
C LYS A 80 -20.19 -10.96 12.59
N GLY A 81 -21.33 -11.18 13.25
CA GLY A 81 -22.65 -11.04 12.63
C GLY A 81 -22.98 -9.57 12.31
N ALA A 82 -24.25 -9.31 11.98
CA ALA A 82 -24.71 -7.95 11.71
C ALA A 82 -24.46 -7.03 12.91
N PHE A 83 -24.00 -5.81 12.64
CA PHE A 83 -23.84 -4.78 13.67
C PHE A 83 -25.20 -4.12 13.93
N PRO A 84 -25.54 -3.80 15.19
CA PRO A 84 -26.81 -3.19 15.54
C PRO A 84 -26.96 -1.74 15.05
N SER A 85 -25.85 -1.04 14.78
CA SER A 85 -25.86 0.30 14.19
C SER A 85 -24.51 0.64 13.54
N LYS A 86 -24.50 1.67 12.69
CA LYS A 86 -23.26 2.22 12.09
C LYS A 86 -22.26 2.65 13.15
N GLN A 87 -22.73 3.29 14.24
CA GLN A 87 -21.87 3.72 15.33
C GLN A 87 -21.23 2.53 16.06
N ALA A 88 -22.01 1.47 16.29
CA ALA A 88 -21.49 0.24 16.88
C ALA A 88 -20.40 -0.39 16.01
N ALA A 89 -20.60 -0.45 14.69
CA ALA A 89 -19.57 -0.93 13.75
C ALA A 89 -18.29 -0.09 13.82
N MET A 90 -18.42 1.24 13.79
CA MET A 90 -17.28 2.17 13.85
C MET A 90 -16.50 2.02 15.16
N ASN A 91 -17.18 1.98 16.30
CA ASN A 91 -16.54 1.80 17.60
C ASN A 91 -15.75 0.48 17.67
N ARG A 92 -16.31 -0.61 17.14
CA ARG A 92 -15.66 -1.92 17.13
C ARG A 92 -14.43 -1.96 16.23
N LEU A 93 -14.50 -1.33 15.06
CA LEU A 93 -13.36 -1.20 14.16
C LEU A 93 -12.26 -0.33 14.78
N ASN A 94 -12.61 0.81 15.38
CA ASN A 94 -11.66 1.70 16.05
C ASN A 94 -10.91 0.97 17.17
N LEU A 95 -11.62 0.24 18.04
CA LEU A 95 -11.00 -0.58 19.09
C LEU A 95 -10.06 -1.65 18.52
N LYS A 96 -10.41 -2.27 17.39
CA LYS A 96 -9.56 -3.26 16.74
C LYS A 96 -8.27 -2.64 16.20
N ILE A 97 -8.36 -1.46 15.59
CA ILE A 97 -7.21 -0.70 15.08
C ILE A 97 -6.29 -0.31 16.23
N LEU A 98 -6.83 0.26 17.31
CA LEU A 98 -6.06 0.64 18.49
C LEU A 98 -5.30 -0.54 19.10
N ASN A 99 -5.97 -1.68 19.27
CA ASN A 99 -5.34 -2.92 19.76
C ASN A 99 -4.22 -3.43 18.83
N GLN A 100 -4.39 -3.29 17.51
CA GLN A 100 -3.36 -3.69 16.53
C GLN A 100 -2.13 -2.79 16.62
N CYS A 101 -2.33 -1.47 16.76
CA CYS A 101 -1.26 -0.50 16.94
C CYS A 101 -0.50 -0.73 18.25
N GLN A 102 -1.19 -1.03 19.35
CA GLN A 102 -0.56 -1.33 20.64
C GLN A 102 0.34 -2.57 20.60
N ARG A 103 -0.09 -3.63 19.90
CA ARG A 103 0.74 -4.84 19.67
C ARG A 103 2.02 -4.53 18.88
N GLY A 104 1.94 -3.62 17.92
CA GLY A 104 3.12 -3.14 17.18
C GLY A 104 4.09 -2.34 18.06
N ALA A 105 3.57 -1.50 18.96
CA ALA A 105 4.38 -0.68 19.86
C ALA A 105 5.12 -1.49 20.94
N THR A 106 4.51 -2.57 21.45
CA THR A 106 5.17 -3.47 22.43
C THR A 106 6.32 -4.26 21.80
N PHE A 107 6.31 -4.41 20.47
CA PHE A 107 7.29 -5.20 19.73
C PHE A 107 8.54 -4.41 19.32
N ILE A 108 8.44 -3.08 19.16
CA ILE A 108 9.60 -2.21 18.87
C ILE A 108 10.51 -2.08 20.11
N GLY A 109 9.96 -2.23 21.32
CA GLY A 109 10.72 -2.16 22.57
C GLY A 109 11.53 -3.42 22.93
N SER A 110 11.35 -4.55 22.22
CA SER A 110 11.96 -5.84 22.58
C SER A 110 13.10 -6.28 21.65
N GLY A 111 13.48 -5.48 20.65
CA GLY A 111 14.65 -5.76 19.80
C GLY A 111 14.57 -7.02 18.93
N ILE A 112 13.40 -7.66 18.85
CA ILE A 112 13.17 -8.84 18.00
C ILE A 112 12.58 -8.33 16.68
N GLN A 113 13.23 -8.57 15.54
CA GLN A 113 12.59 -8.36 14.23
C GLN A 113 11.47 -9.40 14.05
N PRO A 114 10.31 -9.05 13.47
CA PRO A 114 9.26 -10.03 13.28
C PRO A 114 9.69 -10.97 12.16
N SER A 115 9.72 -12.27 12.45
CA SER A 115 9.40 -13.24 11.41
C SER A 115 8.03 -12.87 10.85
N MET A 116 8.01 -12.70 9.54
CA MET A 116 6.82 -12.36 8.75
C MET A 116 5.63 -13.24 9.13
N CYS A 117 4.50 -12.62 9.43
CA CYS A 117 3.21 -13.19 9.00
C CYS A 117 3.01 -12.86 7.52
#